data_AF-A0A850RDD4-F1
#
_entry.id   AF-A0A850RDD4-F1
#
_cell.length_a   1.000
_cell.length_b   1.000
_cell.length_c   1.000
_cell.angle_alpha   90.00
_cell.angle_beta   90.00
_cell.angle_gamma   90.00
#
_symmetry.space_group_name_H-M   'P 1'
#
loop_
_entity.id
_entity.type
_entity.pdbx_description
1 polymer ?
#
loop_
_entity_poly.entity_id
_entity_poly.type
_entity_poly.pdbx_seq_one_letter_code
_entity_poly.pdbx_strand_id
1 'polypeptide(L)'
;MSVLQKRIEALEQRTGHAADRFVEHLDADDRAFYLDFMRRLGRSGLPFDAFIRQVEQPELERLLALHLDALGMTREQVESLPDGG
;
A
#
# COMPACT_ATOMS: atom_id res chain seq x y z
N MET A 1 2.66 -13.12 10.19
CA MET A 1 2.51 -11.89 9.37
C MET A 1 3.62 -11.91 8.33
N SER A 2 3.29 -11.78 7.04
CA SER A 2 4.29 -11.89 5.96
C SER A 2 5.19 -10.64 5.91
N VAL A 3 6.45 -10.80 5.48
CA VAL A 3 7.40 -9.68 5.27
C VAL A 3 6.80 -8.60 4.36
N LEU A 4 6.03 -9.03 3.35
CA LEU A 4 5.34 -8.13 2.43
C LEU A 4 4.31 -7.23 3.14
N GLN A 5 3.55 -7.79 4.10
CA GLN A 5 2.51 -7.05 4.83
C GLN A 5 3.12 -5.98 5.74
N LYS A 6 4.22 -6.31 6.44
CA LYS A 6 4.96 -5.34 7.27
C LYS A 6 5.49 -4.17 6.44
N ARG A 7 6.00 -4.45 5.23
CA ARG A 7 6.52 -3.43 4.32
C ARG A 7 5.41 -2.50 3.85
N ILE A 8 4.26 -3.04 3.44
CA ILE A 8 3.14 -2.20 3.01
C ILE A 8 2.61 -1.35 4.17
N GLU A 9 2.52 -1.90 5.39
CA GLU A 9 2.11 -1.12 6.56
C GLU A 9 3.07 0.05 6.86
N ALA A 10 4.38 -0.19 6.79
CA ALA A 10 5.39 0.85 6.97
C ALA A 10 5.35 1.90 5.85
N LEU A 11 5.03 1.49 4.62
CA LEU A 11 4.86 2.40 3.48
C LEU A 11 3.60 3.24 3.61
N GLU A 12 2.47 2.63 3.97
CA GLU A 12 1.19 3.30 4.21
C GLU A 12 1.31 4.35 5.31
N GLN A 13 2.09 4.13 6.37
CA GLN A 13 2.33 5.16 7.37
C GLN A 13 3.11 6.37 6.81
N ARG A 14 3.96 6.16 5.80
CA ARG A 14 4.74 7.22 5.14
C ARG A 14 3.95 7.93 4.04
N THR A 15 3.09 7.21 3.32
CA THR A 15 2.22 7.74 2.26
C THR A 15 0.85 8.17 2.75
N GLY A 16 0.43 7.80 3.96
CA GLY A 16 -0.88 8.10 4.54
C GLY A 16 -1.11 9.58 4.83
N HIS A 17 -0.06 10.40 4.87
CA HIS A 17 -0.15 11.87 4.83
C HIS A 17 -0.20 12.45 3.40
N ALA A 18 -0.02 11.62 2.39
CA ALA A 18 0.01 11.98 0.98
C ALA A 18 -1.15 11.35 0.17
N ALA A 19 -2.10 10.65 0.78
CA ALA A 19 -3.18 9.93 0.07
C ALA A 19 -3.95 10.79 -0.95
N ASP A 20 -4.15 12.09 -0.67
CA ASP A 20 -4.77 13.01 -1.64
C ASP A 20 -3.88 13.29 -2.86
N ARG A 21 -2.55 13.37 -2.69
CA ARG A 21 -1.59 13.56 -3.80
C ARG A 21 -1.16 12.25 -4.46
N PHE A 22 -1.30 11.14 -3.75
CA PHE A 22 -0.95 9.80 -4.21
C PHE A 22 -1.74 9.43 -5.46
N VAL A 23 -3.06 9.69 -5.44
CA VAL A 23 -3.97 9.35 -6.54
C VAL A 23 -3.77 10.26 -7.77
N GLU A 24 -3.17 11.44 -7.60
CA GLU A 24 -2.95 12.40 -8.70
C GLU A 24 -1.86 11.96 -9.68
N HIS A 25 -0.93 11.11 -9.23
CA HIS A 25 0.20 10.62 -10.04
C HIS A 25 -0.02 9.24 -10.65
N LEU A 26 -1.10 8.55 -10.28
CA LEU A 26 -1.43 7.23 -10.82
C LEU A 26 -2.09 7.36 -12.20
N ASP A 27 -1.81 6.41 -13.08
CA ASP A 27 -2.60 6.24 -14.30
C ASP A 27 -4.03 5.78 -13.97
N ALA A 28 -4.91 5.75 -14.98
CA ALA A 28 -6.32 5.45 -14.77
C ALA A 28 -6.58 4.06 -14.17
N ASP A 29 -5.79 3.05 -14.52
CA ASP A 29 -5.98 1.67 -14.04
C ASP A 29 -5.54 1.54 -12.58
N ASP A 30 -4.37 2.08 -12.26
CA ASP A 30 -3.83 2.08 -10.89
C ASP A 30 -4.64 2.96 -9.94
N ARG A 31 -5.14 4.10 -10.42
CA ARG A 31 -6.08 4.94 -9.69
C ARG A 31 -7.38 4.20 -9.38
N ALA A 32 -7.95 3.50 -10.36
CA ALA A 32 -9.18 2.75 -10.16
C ALA A 32 -8.98 1.63 -9.13
N PHE A 33 -7.86 0.92 -9.23
CA PHE A 33 -7.45 -0.11 -8.27
C PHE A 33 -7.34 0.45 -6.84
N TYR A 34 -6.56 1.52 -6.64
CA TYR A 34 -6.34 2.08 -5.31
C TYR A 34 -7.63 2.63 -4.69
N LEU A 35 -8.46 3.31 -5.47
CA LEU A 35 -9.76 3.80 -5.00
C LEU A 35 -10.71 2.66 -4.60
N ASP A 36 -10.70 1.55 -5.34
CA ASP A 36 -11.50 0.37 -4.96
C ASP A 36 -10.96 -0.29 -3.69
N PHE A 37 -9.63 -0.42 -3.57
CA PHE A 37 -8.96 -0.92 -2.38
C PHE A 37 -9.33 -0.09 -1.13
N MET A 38 -9.22 1.24 -1.21
CA MET A 38 -9.57 2.14 -0.11
C MET A 38 -11.07 2.11 0.21
N ARG A 39 -11.93 1.94 -0.81
CA ARG A 39 -13.37 1.75 -0.60
C ARG A 39 -13.67 0.44 0.13
N ARG A 40 -12.99 -0.65 -0.21
CA ARG A 40 -13.12 -1.95 0.47
C ARG A 40 -12.62 -1.86 1.92
N LEU A 41 -11.49 -1.21 2.15
CA LEU A 41 -10.97 -0.93 3.49
C LEU A 41 -12.02 -0.17 4.32
N GLY A 42 -12.55 0.95 3.79
CA GLY A 42 -13.57 1.75 4.47
C GLY A 42 -14.87 0.98 4.77
N ARG A 43 -15.29 0.07 3.88
CA ARG A 43 -16.46 -0.80 4.11
C ARG A 43 -16.21 -1.92 5.10
N SER A 44 -14.97 -2.38 5.24
CA SER A 44 -14.63 -3.48 6.15
C SER A 44 -14.79 -3.09 7.63
N GLY A 45 -14.65 -1.79 7.95
CA GLY A 45 -14.60 -1.31 9.32
C GLY A 45 -13.37 -1.78 10.12
N LEU A 46 -12.41 -2.43 9.46
CA LEU A 46 -11.18 -2.92 10.05
C LEU A 46 -10.08 -1.86 9.98
N PRO A 47 -9.14 -1.85 10.95
CA PRO A 47 -7.90 -1.10 10.78
C PRO A 47 -7.07 -1.69 9.63
N PHE A 48 -6.23 -0.85 9.02
CA PHE A 48 -5.45 -1.21 7.83
C PHE A 48 -4.63 -2.50 8.02
N ASP A 49 -3.98 -2.67 9.17
CA ASP A 49 -3.16 -3.85 9.49
C ASP A 49 -3.98 -5.15 9.53
N ALA A 50 -5.24 -5.07 9.97
CA ALA A 50 -6.14 -6.21 10.02
C ALA A 50 -6.75 -6.50 8.64
N PHE A 51 -7.04 -5.47 7.86
CA PHE A 51 -7.56 -5.59 6.50
C PHE A 51 -6.51 -6.19 5.56
N ILE A 52 -5.27 -5.68 5.59
CA ILE A 52 -4.20 -6.13 4.69
C ILE A 52 -3.81 -7.60 4.89
N ARG A 53 -4.12 -8.18 6.05
CA ARG A 53 -3.96 -9.62 6.32
C ARG A 53 -4.95 -10.50 5.55
N GLN A 54 -6.05 -9.94 5.07
CA GLN A 54 -7.12 -10.63 4.35
C GLN A 54 -7.04 -10.42 2.83
N VAL A 55 -6.12 -9.56 2.38
CA VAL A 55 -5.92 -9.21 0.97
C VAL A 55 -5.04 -10.27 0.29
N GLU A 56 -5.40 -10.63 -0.94
CA GLU A 56 -4.66 -11.64 -1.71
C GLU A 56 -3.29 -11.14 -2.15
N GLN A 57 -2.33 -12.06 -2.29
CA GLN A 57 -0.94 -11.73 -2.58
C GLN A 57 -0.72 -10.88 -3.86
N PRO A 58 -1.38 -11.13 -5.00
CA PRO A 58 -1.22 -10.29 -6.19
C PRO A 58 -1.67 -8.84 -5.95
N GLU A 59 -2.72 -8.68 -5.14
CA GLU A 59 -3.28 -7.38 -4.78
C GLU A 59 -2.31 -6.62 -3.86
N LEU A 60 -1.66 -7.31 -2.93
CA LEU A 60 -0.60 -6.77 -2.09
C LEU A 60 0.64 -6.35 -2.91
N GLU A 61 1.04 -7.16 -3.90
CA GLU A 61 2.17 -6.83 -4.77
C GLU A 61 1.88 -5.59 -5.61
N ARG A 62 0.66 -5.47 -6.13
CA ARG A 62 0.23 -4.28 -6.85
C ARG A 62 0.22 -3.05 -5.94
N LEU A 63 -0.35 -3.15 -4.74
CA LEU A 63 -0.36 -2.05 -3.76
C LEU A 63 1.05 -1.61 -3.38
N LEU A 64 1.98 -2.56 -3.22
CA LEU A 64 3.40 -2.28 -2.97
C LEU A 64 4.05 -1.51 -4.13
N ALA A 65 3.80 -1.92 -5.38
CA ALA A 65 4.33 -1.23 -6.56
C ALA A 65 3.87 0.22 -6.62
N LEU A 66 2.59 0.49 -6.31
CA LEU A 66 2.06 1.87 -6.26
C LEU A 66 2.76 2.71 -5.20
N HIS A 67 2.99 2.15 -4.02
CA HIS A 67 3.69 2.83 -2.94
C HIS A 67 5.16 3.13 -3.28
N LEU A 68 5.83 2.19 -3.96
CA LEU A 68 7.20 2.36 -4.44
C LEU A 68 7.28 3.50 -5.46
N ASP A 69 6.42 3.49 -6.46
CA ASP A 69 6.37 4.50 -7.51
C ASP A 69 6.11 5.90 -6.92
N ALA A 70 5.11 6.02 -6.04
CA ALA A 70 4.77 7.28 -5.40
C ALA A 70 5.88 7.86 -4.51
N LEU A 71 6.71 7.01 -3.90
CA LEU A 71 7.85 7.46 -3.09
C LEU A 71 9.13 7.65 -3.92
N GLY A 72 9.09 7.36 -5.22
CA GLY A 72 10.28 7.30 -6.07
C GLY A 72 11.31 6.30 -5.57
N MET A 73 10.85 5.24 -4.90
CA MET A 73 11.70 4.22 -4.27
C MET A 73 11.76 2.97 -5.13
N THR A 74 12.92 2.30 -5.14
CA THR A 74 13.07 0.99 -5.77
C THR A 74 12.71 -0.14 -4.82
N ARG A 75 12.38 -1.32 -5.37
CA ARG A 75 12.08 -2.52 -4.58
C ARG A 75 13.20 -2.82 -3.58
N GLU A 76 14.46 -2.72 -3.99
CA GLU A 76 15.65 -2.94 -3.14
C GLU A 76 15.72 -1.98 -1.94
N GLN A 77 15.29 -0.73 -2.12
CA GLN A 77 15.23 0.25 -1.03
C GLN A 77 14.15 -0.10 0.00
N VAL A 78 13.04 -0.71 -0.44
CA VAL A 78 12.02 -1.25 0.47
C VAL A 78 12.45 -2.55 1.13
N GLU A 79 13.23 -3.37 0.43
CA GLU A 79 13.80 -4.58 1.03
C GLU A 79 14.78 -4.28 2.17
N SER A 80 15.36 -3.07 2.14
CA SER A 80 16.24 -2.53 3.17
C SER A 80 15.50 -1.79 4.29
N LEU A 81 14.18 -1.61 4.21
CA LEU A 81 13.41 -1.02 5.31
C LEU A 81 13.42 -1.99 6.50
N PRO A 82 13.64 -1.50 7.73
CA PRO A 82 13.56 -2.35 8.90
C PRO A 82 12.18 -3.00 8.95
N ASP A 83 12.14 -4.31 9.20
CA ASP A 83 10.90 -5.03 9.51
C ASP A 83 10.27 -4.33 10.73
N GLY A 84 9.28 -3.45 10.48
CA GLY A 84 8.70 -2.53 11.48
C GLY A 84 8.67 -3.12 12.90
N GLY A 85 9.33 -2.40 13.81
CA GLY A 85 9.40 -2.69 15.24
C GLY A 85 8.29 -1.99 16.01
#